data_AF-A0A9J5W678-F1
#
_entry.id   AF-A0A9J5W678-F1
#
_cell.length_a   1.000
_cell.length_b   1.000
_cell.length_c   1.000
_cell.angle_alpha   90.00
_cell.angle_beta   90.00
_cell.angle_gamma   90.00
#
_symmetry.space_group_name_H-M   'P 1'
#
loop_
_entity.id
_entity.type
_entity.pdbx_description
1 polymer ?
#
loop_
_entity_poly.entity_id
_entity_poly.type
_entity_poly.pdbx_seq_one_letter_code
_entity_poly.pdbx_strand_id
1 'polypeptide(L)'
;MNICEQCGYHLKMSSLDRIELLIDPSTWDPLDEDMVLLDPIEFHSEEEPYKDRIDSYQRKTGLTEAVQTSIGQLNGIPVAIGVMDFSFKGGSMRSVVGEKITRLIEHAANQNLPVIIVCASGWRTCRKEV
;
A
#
# COMPACT_ATOMS: atom_id res chain seq x y z
N MET A 1 -7.06 11.98 -13.78
CA MET A 1 -8.05 11.01 -13.26
C MET A 1 -8.24 9.93 -14.32
N ASN A 2 -7.87 8.67 -14.05
CA ASN A 2 -7.81 7.60 -15.06
C ASN A 2 -9.19 7.01 -15.35
N ILE A 3 -9.93 7.66 -16.25
CA ILE A 3 -11.27 7.26 -16.68
C ILE A 3 -11.27 7.13 -18.20
N CYS A 4 -11.83 6.04 -18.72
CA CYS A 4 -12.03 5.89 -20.16
C CYS A 4 -13.09 6.86 -20.66
N GLU A 5 -12.75 7.76 -21.56
CA GLU A 5 -13.66 8.79 -22.10
C GLU A 5 -14.84 8.20 -22.89
N GLN A 6 -14.73 6.95 -23.37
CA GLN A 6 -15.79 6.31 -24.15
C GLN A 6 -16.84 5.59 -23.30
N CYS A 7 -16.46 5.06 -22.14
CA CYS A 7 -17.36 4.23 -21.32
C CYS A 7 -17.44 4.62 -19.84
N GLY A 8 -16.67 5.61 -19.39
CA GLY A 8 -16.65 6.05 -17.99
C GLY A 8 -16.02 5.05 -17.02
N TYR A 9 -15.38 3.97 -17.52
CA TYR A 9 -14.76 2.96 -16.66
C TYR A 9 -13.47 3.48 -16.01
N HIS A 10 -13.33 3.24 -14.70
CA HIS A 10 -12.13 3.58 -13.93
C HIS A 10 -11.00 2.60 -14.26
N LEU A 11 -9.96 3.09 -14.91
CA LEU A 11 -8.77 2.30 -15.19
C LEU A 11 -7.91 2.13 -13.94
N LYS A 12 -7.00 1.16 -13.98
CA LYS A 12 -6.02 0.98 -12.90
C LYS A 12 -5.19 2.25 -12.75
N MET A 13 -4.87 2.57 -11.51
CA MET A 13 -4.14 3.77 -11.12
C MET A 13 -3.13 3.35 -10.07
N SER A 14 -1.89 3.80 -10.24
CA SER A 14 -0.83 3.49 -9.28
C SER A 14 -1.10 4.16 -7.94
N SER A 15 -0.42 3.68 -6.90
CA SER A 15 -0.44 4.33 -5.60
C SER A 15 0.09 5.76 -5.66
N LEU A 16 1.14 6.03 -6.43
CA LEU A 16 1.69 7.38 -6.63
C LEU A 16 0.69 8.34 -7.29
N ASP A 17 0.02 7.92 -8.37
CA ASP A 17 -1.00 8.75 -9.02
C ASP A 17 -2.13 9.11 -8.04
N ARG A 18 -2.52 8.19 -7.15
CA ARG A 18 -3.54 8.44 -6.13
C ARG A 18 -3.06 9.43 -5.07
N ILE A 19 -1.78 9.35 -4.70
CA ILE A 19 -1.16 10.27 -3.74
C ILE A 19 -1.13 11.67 -4.31
N GLU A 20 -0.64 11.85 -5.53
CA GLU A 20 -0.57 13.17 -6.21
C GLU A 20 -1.95 13.80 -6.43
N LEU A 21 -3.00 12.99 -6.53
CA LEU A 21 -4.38 13.46 -6.66
C LEU A 21 -5.04 13.85 -5.32
N LEU A 22 -4.62 13.24 -4.21
CA LEU A 22 -5.28 13.40 -2.90
C LEU A 22 -4.52 14.34 -1.95
N ILE A 23 -3.20 14.38 -2.06
CA ILE A 23 -2.32 15.08 -1.14
C ILE A 23 -1.78 16.35 -1.80
N ASP A 24 -1.77 17.44 -1.03
CA ASP A 24 -1.27 18.73 -1.47
C ASP A 24 0.22 18.62 -1.84
N PRO A 25 0.66 19.26 -2.94
CA PRO A 25 2.05 19.20 -3.39
C PRO A 25 3.03 19.58 -2.28
N SER A 26 4.14 18.85 -2.18
CA SER A 26 5.21 19.08 -1.20
C SER A 26 4.81 18.91 0.28
N THR A 27 3.69 18.26 0.57
CA THR A 27 3.26 17.95 1.95
C THR A 27 3.43 16.49 2.34
N TRP A 28 3.87 15.64 1.41
CA TRP A 28 4.07 14.21 1.63
C TRP A 28 5.25 13.93 2.55
N ASP A 29 4.95 13.41 3.74
CA ASP A 29 5.93 12.97 4.75
C ASP A 29 5.79 11.46 4.99
N PRO A 30 6.57 10.63 4.28
CA PRO A 30 6.38 9.19 4.29
C PRO A 30 6.73 8.55 5.64
N LEU A 31 5.97 7.53 6.02
CA LEU A 31 6.14 6.77 7.26
C LEU A 31 6.57 5.33 6.96
N ASP A 32 7.55 4.84 7.73
CA ASP A 32 8.01 3.45 7.72
C ASP A 32 8.43 2.94 6.31
N GLU A 33 9.08 3.78 5.49
CA GLU A 33 9.51 3.40 4.12
C GLU A 33 10.47 2.21 4.11
N ASP A 34 11.39 2.18 5.08
CA ASP A 34 12.44 1.16 5.21
C ASP A 34 11.94 -0.16 5.79
N MET A 35 10.66 -0.26 6.16
CA MET A 35 10.11 -1.49 6.71
C MET A 35 9.97 -2.54 5.61
N VAL A 36 10.79 -3.58 5.72
CA VAL A 36 10.85 -4.72 4.81
C VAL A 36 10.36 -6.00 5.48
N LEU A 37 9.87 -6.93 4.67
CA LEU A 37 9.44 -8.24 5.13
C LEU A 37 10.64 -9.08 5.55
N LEU A 38 10.74 -9.35 6.86
CA LEU A 38 11.53 -10.46 7.37
C LEU A 38 10.65 -11.72 7.29
N ASP A 39 11.20 -12.80 6.76
CA ASP A 39 10.50 -14.09 6.65
C ASP A 39 10.91 -14.99 7.83
N PRO A 40 10.11 -15.08 8.91
CA PRO A 40 10.49 -15.82 10.12
C PRO A 40 10.25 -17.33 10.00
N ILE A 41 9.56 -17.77 8.95
CA ILE A 41 9.25 -19.16 8.65
C ILE A 41 9.79 -19.38 7.25
N GLU A 42 10.90 -20.11 7.10
CA GLU A 42 11.49 -20.47 5.81
C GLU A 42 10.51 -21.33 5.00
N PHE A 43 9.50 -20.69 4.41
CA PHE A 43 8.41 -21.36 3.72
C PHE A 43 8.95 -21.77 2.35
N HIS A 44 9.50 -22.98 2.29
CA HIS A 44 9.94 -23.61 1.05
C HIS A 44 8.70 -24.04 0.24
N SER A 45 8.18 -23.15 -0.60
CA SER A 45 7.28 -23.56 -1.67
C SER A 45 8.07 -24.26 -2.80
N GLU A 46 7.43 -25.19 -3.51
CA GLU A 46 7.99 -25.85 -4.70
C GLU A 46 8.21 -24.88 -5.90
N GLU A 47 7.64 -23.67 -5.83
CA GLU A 47 7.91 -22.55 -6.75
C GLU A 47 9.02 -21.62 -6.18
N GLU A 48 9.69 -20.86 -7.07
CA GLU A 48 10.76 -19.89 -6.78
C GLU A 48 10.73 -19.32 -5.35
N PRO A 49 11.89 -19.22 -4.66
CA PRO A 49 11.99 -18.69 -3.31
C PRO A 49 11.13 -17.44 -3.15
N TYR A 50 10.31 -17.42 -2.12
CA TYR A 50 9.33 -16.35 -1.90
C TYR A 50 9.94 -14.95 -1.88
N LYS A 51 11.20 -14.84 -1.45
CA LYS A 51 12.03 -13.63 -1.53
C LYS A 51 12.26 -13.16 -2.97
N ASP A 52 12.62 -14.05 -3.88
CA ASP A 52 12.85 -13.73 -5.30
C ASP A 52 11.60 -13.16 -5.98
N ARG A 53 10.41 -13.65 -5.57
CA ARG A 53 9.14 -13.12 -6.05
C ARG A 53 8.90 -11.70 -5.53
N ILE A 54 9.21 -11.41 -4.26
CA ILE A 54 9.09 -10.06 -3.69
C ILE A 54 10.04 -9.10 -4.41
N ASP A 55 11.30 -9.47 -4.58
CA ASP A 55 12.30 -8.65 -5.26
C ASP A 55 11.90 -8.36 -6.72
N SER A 56 11.22 -9.30 -7.38
CA SER A 56 10.64 -9.08 -8.72
C SER A 56 9.53 -8.03 -8.71
N TYR A 57 8.62 -8.08 -7.73
CA TYR A 57 7.56 -7.06 -7.59
C TYR A 57 8.12 -5.70 -7.19
N GLN A 58 9.08 -5.64 -6.27
CA GLN A 58 9.75 -4.42 -5.87
C GLN A 58 10.45 -3.77 -7.08
N ARG A 59 11.20 -4.54 -7.88
CA ARG A 59 11.82 -4.03 -9.12
C ARG A 59 10.81 -3.55 -10.16
N LYS A 60 9.67 -4.23 -10.29
CA LYS A 60 8.62 -3.84 -11.26
C LYS A 60 7.85 -2.59 -10.87
N THR A 61 7.62 -2.39 -9.58
CA THR A 61 6.75 -1.32 -9.07
C THR A 61 7.52 -0.15 -8.48
N GLY A 62 8.78 -0.34 -8.11
CA GLY A 62 9.57 0.63 -7.35
C GLY A 62 9.13 0.76 -5.88
N LEU A 63 8.18 -0.06 -5.42
CA LEU A 63 7.63 0.01 -4.07
C LEU A 63 8.28 -1.03 -3.17
N THR A 64 8.51 -0.71 -1.91
CA THR A 64 8.99 -1.67 -0.91
C THR A 64 7.93 -2.73 -0.58
N GLU A 65 6.66 -2.33 -0.51
CA GLU A 65 5.53 -3.18 -0.12
C GLU A 65 4.21 -2.73 -0.79
N ALA A 66 3.15 -3.51 -0.58
CA ALA A 66 1.84 -3.27 -1.19
C ALA A 66 1.07 -2.05 -0.68
N VAL A 67 1.61 -1.31 0.29
CA VAL A 67 1.00 -0.10 0.86
C VAL A 67 2.07 0.96 1.09
N GLN A 68 1.72 2.20 0.74
CA GLN A 68 2.46 3.40 1.07
C GLN A 68 1.69 4.16 2.16
N THR A 69 2.38 4.58 3.21
CA THR A 69 1.82 5.28 4.36
C THR A 69 2.57 6.59 4.58
N SER A 70 1.85 7.66 4.91
CA SER A 70 2.45 8.97 5.15
C SER A 70 1.51 9.87 5.95
N ILE A 71 2.08 10.98 6.42
CA ILE A 71 1.31 12.16 6.81
C ILE A 71 1.36 13.15 5.65
N GLY A 72 0.25 13.83 5.39
CA GLY A 72 0.18 14.88 4.38
C GLY A 72 -0.89 15.89 4.69
N GLN A 73 -1.12 16.82 3.77
CA GLN A 73 -2.25 17.75 3.85
C GLN A 73 -3.20 17.49 2.70
N LEU A 74 -4.49 17.60 2.97
CA LEU A 74 -5.56 17.60 1.97
C LEU A 74 -6.30 18.92 2.09
N ASN A 75 -6.13 19.80 1.11
CA ASN A 75 -6.66 21.17 1.15
C ASN A 75 -6.26 21.93 2.44
N GLY A 76 -5.01 21.77 2.88
CA GLY A 76 -4.47 22.37 4.11
C GLY A 76 -4.90 21.70 5.43
N ILE A 77 -5.67 20.61 5.36
CA ILE A 77 -6.05 19.82 6.55
C ILE A 77 -5.02 18.69 6.72
N PRO A 78 -4.32 18.59 7.86
CA PRO A 78 -3.38 17.49 8.09
C PRO A 78 -4.15 16.17 8.18
N VAL A 79 -3.71 15.18 7.41
CA VAL A 79 -4.32 13.85 7.28
C VAL A 79 -3.24 12.78 7.36
N ALA A 80 -3.58 11.66 7.97
CA ALA A 80 -2.81 10.44 7.85
C ALA A 80 -3.38 9.63 6.68
N ILE A 81 -2.54 9.25 5.71
CA ILE A 81 -2.99 8.57 4.50
C ILE A 81 -2.24 7.26 4.28
N GLY A 82 -2.99 6.22 3.92
CA GLY A 82 -2.47 4.92 3.50
C GLY A 82 -3.02 4.54 2.13
N VAL A 83 -2.16 4.36 1.13
CA VAL A 83 -2.57 4.01 -0.24
C VAL A 83 -2.01 2.65 -0.62
N MET A 84 -2.91 1.70 -0.88
CA MET A 84 -2.53 0.36 -1.33
C MET A 84 -2.34 0.32 -2.85
N ASP A 85 -1.40 -0.49 -3.32
CA ASP A 85 -1.15 -0.72 -4.75
C ASP A 85 -1.45 -2.17 -5.16
N PHE A 86 -2.42 -2.34 -6.05
CA PHE A 86 -2.79 -3.66 -6.56
C PHE A 86 -1.68 -4.29 -7.42
N SER A 87 -0.82 -3.47 -8.02
CA SER A 87 0.28 -3.95 -8.88
C SER A 87 1.32 -4.73 -8.08
N PHE A 88 1.44 -4.44 -6.78
CA PHE A 88 2.30 -5.17 -5.87
C PHE A 88 1.58 -6.40 -5.32
N LYS A 89 1.81 -7.55 -5.96
CA LYS A 89 1.27 -8.87 -5.54
C LYS A 89 -0.25 -8.85 -5.29
N GLY A 90 -1.01 -8.10 -6.11
CA GLY A 90 -2.46 -8.00 -5.99
C GLY A 90 -2.96 -7.21 -4.78
N GLY A 91 -2.12 -6.39 -4.15
CA GLY A 91 -2.48 -5.65 -2.93
C GLY A 91 -2.66 -6.57 -1.72
N SER A 92 -1.97 -7.71 -1.69
CA SER A 92 -2.14 -8.71 -0.63
C SER A 92 -1.73 -8.15 0.74
N MET A 93 -2.65 -8.15 1.70
CA MET A 93 -2.39 -7.74 3.07
C MET A 93 -1.53 -8.77 3.80
N ARG A 94 -0.26 -8.44 4.00
CA ARG A 94 0.77 -9.27 4.65
C ARG A 94 1.18 -8.64 5.97
N SER A 95 2.08 -9.31 6.71
CA SER A 95 2.57 -8.84 8.02
C SER A 95 3.00 -7.36 7.98
N VAL A 96 3.86 -6.99 7.03
CA VAL A 96 4.35 -5.60 6.88
C VAL A 96 3.24 -4.62 6.53
N VAL A 97 2.32 -5.01 5.63
CA VAL A 97 1.19 -4.14 5.24
C VAL A 97 0.30 -3.85 6.44
N GLY A 98 0.01 -4.86 7.26
CA GLY A 98 -0.77 -4.72 8.49
C GLY A 98 -0.07 -3.86 9.53
N GLU A 99 1.24 -4.06 9.73
CA GLU A 99 2.05 -3.26 10.64
C GLU A 99 2.09 -1.78 10.23
N LYS A 100 2.35 -1.46 8.95
CA LYS A 100 2.36 -0.08 8.43
C LYS A 100 1.02 0.63 8.65
N ILE A 101 -0.09 -0.04 8.35
CA ILE A 101 -1.43 0.52 8.57
C ILE A 101 -1.72 0.72 10.05
N THR A 102 -1.32 -0.23 10.91
CA THR A 102 -1.51 -0.13 12.35
C THR A 102 -0.75 1.07 12.91
N ARG A 103 0.53 1.22 12.56
CA ARG A 103 1.35 2.37 12.94
C ARG A 103 0.79 3.68 12.45
N LEU A 104 0.30 3.75 11.21
CA LEU A 104 -0.36 4.94 10.68
C LEU A 104 -1.57 5.33 11.55
N ILE A 105 -2.42 4.36 11.90
CA ILE A 105 -3.61 4.60 12.74
C ILE A 105 -3.21 5.03 14.15
N GLU A 106 -2.23 4.38 14.77
CA GLU A 106 -1.73 4.76 16.10
C GLU A 106 -1.13 6.16 16.10
N HIS A 107 -0.34 6.49 15.07
CA HIS A 107 0.24 7.81 14.90
C HIS A 107 -0.84 8.88 14.72
N ALA A 108 -1.84 8.61 13.88
CA ALA A 108 -2.96 9.51 13.67
C ALA A 108 -3.81 9.68 14.94
N ALA A 109 -4.05 8.62 15.69
CA ALA A 109 -4.76 8.66 16.96
C ALA A 109 -4.03 9.53 17.99
N ASN A 110 -2.70 9.40 18.08
CA ASN A 110 -1.87 10.22 18.99
C ASN A 110 -1.89 11.71 18.61
N GLN A 111 -1.98 12.03 17.32
CA GLN A 111 -2.00 13.40 16.82
C GLN A 111 -3.41 13.97 16.57
N ASN A 112 -4.46 13.20 16.84
CA ASN A 112 -5.85 13.54 16.49
C ASN A 112 -6.04 13.90 15.00
N LEU A 113 -5.36 13.17 14.11
CA LEU A 113 -5.45 13.37 12.68
C LEU A 113 -6.54 12.48 12.07
N PRO A 114 -7.32 12.98 11.09
CA PRO A 114 -8.17 12.14 10.26
C PRO A 114 -7.34 11.12 9.47
N VAL A 115 -7.84 9.88 9.39
CA VAL A 115 -7.18 8.77 8.67
C VAL A 115 -7.94 8.46 7.40
N ILE A 116 -7.22 8.38 6.28
CA ILE A 116 -7.75 7.98 4.97
C ILE A 116 -6.97 6.75 4.49
N ILE A 117 -7.67 5.63 4.28
CA ILE A 117 -7.07 4.41 3.73
C ILE A 117 -7.74 4.08 2.40
N VAL A 118 -6.94 4.08 1.34
CA VAL A 118 -7.35 3.71 0.00
C VAL A 118 -7.02 2.25 -0.24
N CYS A 119 -8.02 1.41 -0.06
CA CYS A 119 -7.88 -0.04 -0.19
C CYS A 119 -7.94 -0.49 -1.66
N ALA A 120 -6.93 -1.25 -2.09
CA ALA A 120 -6.85 -1.85 -3.42
C ALA A 120 -6.25 -3.26 -3.31
N SER A 121 -7.05 -4.22 -2.85
CA SER A 121 -6.63 -5.60 -2.67
C SER A 121 -7.55 -6.58 -3.42
N GLY A 122 -6.95 -7.62 -4.00
CA GLY A 122 -7.70 -8.75 -4.51
C GLY A 122 -8.06 -9.67 -3.36
N TRP A 123 -9.34 -9.97 -3.20
CA TRP A 123 -9.76 -11.07 -2.33
C TRP A 123 -9.08 -12.35 -2.85
N ARG A 124 -8.24 -12.97 -2.02
CA ARG A 124 -7.84 -14.37 -2.23
C ARG A 124 -8.62 -15.15 -1.18
N THR A 125 -9.36 -16.16 -1.64
CA THR A 125 -9.99 -17.11 -0.73
C THR A 125 -8.91 -17.57 0.25
N CYS A 126 -9.20 -17.51 1.56
CA CYS A 126 -8.46 -18.33 2.51
C CYS A 126 -8.48 -19.73 1.92
N ARG A 127 -7.33 -20.26 1.49
CA ARG A 127 -7.19 -21.70 1.51
C ARG A 127 -7.30 -22.06 2.99
N LYS A 128 -8.51 -22.45 3.42
CA LYS A 128 -8.64 -23.28 4.60
C LYS A 128 -7.91 -24.56 4.22
N GLU A 129 -6.69 -24.72 4.73
CA GLU A 129 -6.11 -26.04 4.85
C GLU A 129 -7.01 -26.80 5.84
N VAL A 130 -7.75 -27.77 5.31
CA VAL A 130 -8.42 -28.84 6.05
C VAL A 130 -7.56 -30.08 5.88
#